data_AF-A0A8S2WEV7-F1
#
_entry.id   AF-A0A8S2WEV7-F1
#
_cell.length_a   1.000
_cell.length_b   1.000
_cell.length_c   1.000
_cell.angle_alpha   90.00
_cell.angle_beta   90.00
_cell.angle_gamma   90.00
#
_symmetry.space_group_name_H-M   'P 1'
#
loop_
_entity.id
_entity.type
_entity.pdbx_description
1 polymer ?
#
loop_
_entity_poly.entity_id
_entity_poly.type
_entity_poly.pdbx_seq_one_letter_code
_entity_poly.pdbx_strand_id
1 'polypeptide(L)' 'PRTLNQAQSLHKELSVDHVVALNVPFDEIINRLKDRWVHAPSGRVYNLLWNPPKVAGKDDN' A
#
# COMPACT_ATOMS: atom_id res chain seq x y z
N PRO A 1 13.26 -3.53 -2.19
CA PRO A 1 13.28 -4.54 -3.27
C PRO A 1 12.20 -5.60 -3.00
N ARG A 2 11.54 -6.14 -4.03
CA ARG A 2 10.47 -7.15 -3.90
C ARG A 2 10.87 -8.55 -4.37
N THR A 3 12.04 -8.70 -4.99
CA THR A 3 12.61 -9.99 -5.42
C THR A 3 14.04 -10.14 -4.95
N LEU A 4 14.55 -11.39 -4.94
CA LEU A 4 15.94 -11.68 -4.59
C LEU A 4 16.92 -10.95 -5.51
N ASN A 5 16.68 -10.98 -6.83
CA ASN A 5 17.54 -10.30 -7.80
C ASN A 5 17.59 -8.79 -7.54
N GLN A 6 16.46 -8.17 -7.21
CA GLN A 6 16.43 -6.74 -6.84
C GLN A 6 17.20 -6.45 -5.55
N ALA A 7 17.14 -7.35 -4.56
CA ALA A 7 17.90 -7.19 -3.33
C ALA A 7 19.42 -7.33 -3.56
N GLN A 8 19.82 -8.29 -4.40
CA GLN A 8 21.22 -8.48 -4.79
C GLN A 8 21.76 -7.28 -5.58
N SER A 9 20.96 -6.70 -6.49
CA SER A 9 21.35 -5.48 -7.20
C SER A 9 21.51 -4.31 -6.23
N LEU A 10 20.54 -4.10 -5.33
CA LEU A 10 20.58 -3.01 -4.35
C LEU A 10 21.80 -3.11 -3.43
N HIS A 11 22.14 -4.33 -2.97
CA HIS A 11 23.29 -4.56 -2.08
C HIS A 11 24.63 -4.19 -2.70
N LYS A 12 24.75 -4.21 -4.03
CA LYS A 12 25.97 -3.79 -4.74
C LYS A 12 26.13 -2.27 -4.79
N GLU A 13 25.02 -1.54 -4.75
CA GLU A 13 25.00 -0.07 -4.92
C GLU A 13 24.96 0.68 -3.58
N LEU A 14 24.41 0.06 -2.53
CA LEU A 14 24.15 0.70 -1.25
C LEU A 14 24.29 -0.28 -0.08
N SER A 15 24.88 0.19 1.02
CA SER A 15 24.79 -0.48 2.33
C SER A 15 23.42 -0.22 2.97
N VAL A 16 22.74 -1.29 3.36
CA VAL A 16 21.43 -1.22 4.03
C VAL A 16 21.62 -1.47 5.51
N ASP A 17 21.28 -0.48 6.34
CA ASP A 17 21.46 -0.58 7.80
C ASP A 17 20.38 -1.42 8.47
N HIS A 18 19.13 -1.27 8.03
CA HIS A 18 17.97 -1.89 8.66
C HIS A 18 16.92 -2.36 7.64
N VAL A 19 16.25 -3.46 7.98
CA VAL A 19 15.10 -4.00 7.25
C VAL A 19 13.93 -4.13 8.21
N VAL A 20 12.81 -3.50 7.86
CA VAL A 20 11.56 -3.58 8.63
C VAL A 20 10.61 -4.55 7.94
N ALA A 21 10.33 -5.68 8.59
CA ALA A 21 9.34 -6.66 8.15
C ALA A 21 8.10 -6.56 9.04
N LEU A 22 7.00 -6.04 8.48
CA LEU A 22 5.74 -5.94 9.20
C LEU A 22 5.04 -7.29 9.19
N ASN A 23 4.90 -7.92 10.36
CA ASN A 23 4.10 -9.13 10.54
C ASN A 23 2.66 -8.76 10.86
N VAL A 24 1.83 -8.63 9.83
CA VAL A 24 0.41 -8.27 9.95
C VAL A 24 -0.43 -9.51 9.67
N PRO A 25 -1.44 -9.83 10.51
CA PRO A 25 -2.35 -10.95 10.25
C PRO A 25 -3.01 -10.86 8.88
N PHE A 26 -3.22 -12.00 8.22
CA PHE A 26 -3.81 -12.04 6.88
C PHE A 26 -5.19 -11.41 6.82
N ASP A 27 -6.02 -11.64 7.85
CA ASP A 27 -7.38 -11.10 7.90
C ASP A 27 -7.38 -9.57 7.96
N GLU A 28 -6.41 -8.96 8.65
CA GLU A 28 -6.23 -7.50 8.67
C GLU A 28 -5.84 -6.96 7.29
N ILE A 29 -5.01 -7.70 6.54
CA ILE A 29 -4.66 -7.35 5.16
C ILE A 29 -5.92 -7.36 4.29
N ILE A 30 -6.74 -8.41 4.38
CA ILE A 30 -7.99 -8.53 3.63
C ILE A 30 -8.98 -7.41 4.01
N ASN A 31 -9.15 -7.15 5.29
CA ASN A 31 -10.01 -6.09 5.80
C ASN A 31 -9.60 -4.72 5.27
N ARG A 32 -8.29 -4.46 5.12
CA ARG A 32 -7.82 -3.21 4.55
C ARG A 32 -8.04 -3.11 3.04
N LEU A 33 -7.90 -4.23 2.32
CA LEU A 33 -8.00 -4.25 0.86
C LEU A 33 -9.45 -4.23 0.36
N LYS A 34 -10.37 -4.91 1.05
CA LYS A 34 -11.77 -5.03 0.63
C LYS A 34 -12.49 -3.68 0.53
N ASP A 35 -12.15 -2.75 1.43
CA ASP A 35 -12.77 -1.43 1.50
C ASP A 35 -11.95 -0.36 0.77
N ARG A 36 -10.92 -0.74 0.01
CA ARG A 36 -10.04 0.20 -0.70
C ARG A 36 -10.63 0.57 -2.07
N TRP A 37 -10.85 1.86 -2.26
CA TRP A 37 -11.31 2.45 -3.52
C TRP A 37 -10.22 3.32 -4.14
N VAL A 38 -10.14 3.34 -5.46
CA VAL A 38 -9.17 4.16 -6.20
C VAL A 38 -9.88 4.96 -7.26
N HIS A 39 -9.73 6.29 -7.23
CA HIS A 39 -10.16 7.14 -8.31
C HIS A 39 -9.10 7.10 -9.43
N ALA A 40 -9.30 6.24 -10.42
CA ALA A 40 -8.29 5.93 -11.45
C ALA A 40 -7.67 7.15 -12.15
N PRO A 41 -8.44 8.20 -12.54
CA PRO A 41 -7.86 9.40 -13.16
C PRO A 41 -6.88 10.17 -12.27
N SER A 42 -7.15 10.26 -10.96
CA SER A 42 -6.32 11.05 -10.03
C SER A 42 -5.30 10.23 -9.24
N GLY A 43 -5.49 8.91 -9.16
CA GLY A 43 -4.73 8.02 -8.30
C GLY A 43 -5.06 8.12 -6.81
N ARG A 44 -6.01 8.98 -6.40
CA ARG A 44 -6.44 9.07 -4.99
C ARG A 44 -7.02 7.74 -4.51
N VAL A 45 -6.68 7.41 -3.27
CA VAL A 45 -7.09 6.18 -2.62
C VAL A 45 -7.97 6.51 -1.41
N TYR A 46 -9.12 5.85 -1.36
CA TYR A 46 -10.08 5.93 -0.28
C TYR A 46 -10.18 4.60 0.44
N ASN A 47 -10.58 4.64 1.71
CA ASN A 47 -11.02 3.45 2.42
C ASN A 47 -12.34 3.76 3.13
N LEU A 48 -13.39 2.99 2.85
CA LEU A 48 -14.74 3.29 3.33
C LEU A 48 -14.88 3.35 4.86
N LEU A 49 -13.98 2.71 5.62
CA LEU A 49 -14.00 2.72 7.08
C LEU A 49 -13.11 3.81 7.69
N TRP A 50 -11.90 3.98 7.16
CA TRP A 50 -10.85 4.79 7.80
C TRP A 50 -10.62 6.14 7.12
N ASN A 51 -10.96 6.25 5.83
CA ASN A 51 -10.80 7.44 5.02
C ASN A 51 -11.85 7.47 3.88
N PRO A 52 -13.16 7.58 4.23
CA PRO A 52 -14.23 7.56 3.24
C PRO A 52 -14.20 8.84 2.39
N PRO A 53 -14.67 8.79 1.14
CA PRO A 53 -14.88 10.01 0.36
C PRO A 53 -15.98 10.86 1.01
N LYS A 54 -15.93 12.19 0.79
CA LYS A 54 -16.96 13.14 1.26
C LYS A 54 -18.35 12.78 0.75
N VAL A 55 -18.43 12.27 -0.48
CA VAL A 55 -19.66 11.76 -1.09
C VAL A 55 -19.45 10.32 -1.55
N ALA A 56 -20.33 9.42 -1.13
CA ALA A 56 -20.24 8.00 -1.47
C ALA A 56 -20.13 7.79 -3.00
N GLY A 57 -19.13 7.02 -3.41
CA GLY A 57 -18.89 6.69 -4.82
C GLY A 57 -18.35 7.85 -5.67
N LYS A 58 -17.99 8.98 -5.08
CA LYS A 58 -17.40 10.12 -5.78
C LYS A 58 -16.02 10.46 -5.23
N ASP A 59 -15.16 10.90 -6.13
CA ASP A 59 -13.91 11.53 -5.77
C ASP A 59 -14.18 12.90 -5.15
N ASP A 60 -13.28 13.37 -4.28
CA ASP A 60 -13.49 14.61 -3.52
C ASP A 60 -13.16 15.89 -4.29
N ASN A 61 -12.62 15.77 -5.51
CA ASN A 61 -12.28 16.89 -6.38
C ASN A 61 -13.18 16.94 -7.62
#